data_AF-A0A3M9Z3C3-F1
#
_entry.id   AF-A0A3M9Z3C3-F1
#
_cell.length_a   1.000
_cell.length_b   1.000
_cell.length_c   1.000
_cell.angle_alpha   90.00
_cell.angle_beta   90.00
_cell.angle_gamma   90.00
#
_symmetry.space_group_name_H-M   'P 1'
#
loop_
_entity.id
_entity.type
_entity.pdbx_description
1 polymer ?
#
loop_
_entity_poly.entity_id
_entity_poly.type
_entity_poly.pdbx_seq_one_letter_code
_entity_poly.pdbx_strand_id
1 'polypeptide(L)' 'MLKDAEGLTQVMQQITATLPETVDPRQVLRFWIMYEYAKRGARFAATDVQMLAAISQLDVNSA' A
#
# COMPACT_ATOMS: atom_id res chain seq x y z
N MET A 1 -6.29 8.37 8.94
CA MET A 1 -5.21 7.48 9.37
C MET A 1 -4.25 7.07 8.25
N LEU A 2 -4.50 7.43 6.97
CA LEU A 2 -3.55 7.27 5.84
C LEU A 2 -3.10 8.64 5.28
N LYS A 3 -2.77 9.61 6.13
CA LYS A 3 -2.52 11.00 5.68
C LYS A 3 -1.04 11.37 5.58
N ASP A 4 -0.13 10.51 6.03
CA ASP A 4 1.32 10.73 6.05
C ASP A 4 2.11 9.42 5.85
N ALA A 5 3.42 9.56 5.63
CA ALA A 5 4.34 8.44 5.39
C ALA A 5 4.44 7.48 6.58
N GLU A 6 4.26 7.99 7.80
CA GLU A 6 4.31 7.19 9.02
C GLU A 6 3.13 6.20 9.10
N GLY A 7 1.92 6.66 8.77
CA GLY A 7 0.74 5.79 8.70
C GLY A 7 0.87 4.69 7.63
N LEU A 8 1.52 4.99 6.49
CA LEU A 8 1.79 3.99 5.44
C LEU A 8 2.81 2.94 5.90
N THR A 9 3.86 3.36 6.60
CA THR A 9 4.89 2.44 7.14
C THR A 9 4.29 1.46 8.15
N GLN A 10 3.43 1.92 9.06
CA GLN A 10 2.78 1.04 10.04
C GLN A 10 1.89 -0.01 9.39
N VAL A 11 1.07 0.38 8.40
CA VAL A 11 0.24 -0.57 7.65
C VAL A 11 1.10 -1.58 6.89
N MET A 12 2.20 -1.13 6.28
CA MET A 12 3.14 -2.01 5.60
C MET A 12 3.78 -3.04 6.53
N GLN A 13 4.21 -2.64 7.73
CA GLN A 13 4.77 -3.56 8.72
C GLN A 13 3.77 -4.65 9.16
N GLN A 14 2.49 -4.28 9.36
CA GLN A 14 1.43 -5.24 9.71
C GLN A 14 1.17 -6.24 8.59
N ILE A 15 1.18 -5.78 7.34
CA ILE A 15 1.03 -6.65 6.17
C ILE A 15 2.23 -7.60 6.06
N THR A 16 3.46 -7.08 6.18
CA THR A 16 4.68 -7.91 6.12
C THR A 16 4.70 -9.00 7.20
N ALA A 17 4.27 -8.68 8.43
CA ALA A 17 4.25 -9.64 9.53
C ALA A 17 3.24 -10.80 9.35
N THR A 18 2.27 -10.66 8.44
CA THR A 18 1.18 -11.63 8.25
C THR A 18 1.26 -12.39 6.93
N LEU A 19 2.08 -11.93 5.99
CA LEU A 19 2.23 -12.56 4.69
C LEU A 19 3.36 -13.59 4.67
N PRO A 20 3.23 -14.68 3.89
CA PRO A 20 4.36 -15.54 3.57
C PRO A 20 5.49 -14.74 2.90
N GLU A 21 6.75 -15.10 3.16
CA GLU A 21 7.94 -14.42 2.60
C GLU A 21 7.95 -14.35 1.06
N THR A 22 7.20 -15.23 0.39
CA THR A 22 7.05 -15.25 -1.07
C THR A 22 6.11 -14.17 -1.61
N VAL A 23 5.38 -13.46 -0.76
CA VAL A 23 4.39 -12.45 -1.17
C VAL A 23 4.93 -11.06 -0.88
N ASP A 24 5.07 -10.23 -1.92
CA ASP A 24 5.46 -8.83 -1.76
C ASP A 24 4.32 -8.04 -1.10
N PRO A 25 4.50 -7.53 0.14
CA PRO A 25 3.47 -6.79 0.87
C PRO A 25 3.01 -5.52 0.12
N ARG A 26 3.88 -4.93 -0.72
CA ARG A 26 3.56 -3.75 -1.52
C ARG A 26 2.58 -4.08 -2.64
N GLN A 27 2.61 -5.31 -3.17
CA GLN A 27 1.62 -5.75 -4.16
C GLN A 27 0.25 -5.92 -3.51
N VAL A 28 0.21 -6.51 -2.32
CA VAL A 28 -1.03 -6.69 -1.56
C VAL A 28 -1.66 -5.35 -1.19
N LEU A 29 -0.88 -4.40 -0.68
CA LEU A 29 -1.40 -3.07 -0.35
C LEU A 29 -1.94 -2.33 -1.58
N ARG A 30 -1.20 -2.33 -2.70
CA ARG A 30 -1.67 -1.71 -3.95
C ARG A 30 -2.95 -2.36 -4.46
N PHE A 31 -3.03 -3.69 -4.42
CA PHE A 31 -4.24 -4.42 -4.79
C PHE A 31 -5.43 -4.02 -3.92
N TRP A 32 -5.26 -3.98 -2.60
CA TRP A 32 -6.32 -3.61 -1.66
C TRP A 32 -6.84 -2.19 -1.91
N ILE A 33 -5.95 -1.23 -2.16
CA ILE A 33 -6.32 0.15 -2.51
C ILE A 33 -7.15 0.17 -3.81
N MET A 34 -6.70 -0.52 -4.86
CA MET A 34 -7.45 -0.62 -6.13
C MET A 34 -8.81 -1.27 -5.95
N TYR A 35 -8.89 -2.32 -5.14
CA TYR A 35 -10.14 -3.00 -4.81
C TYR A 35 -11.14 -2.07 -4.11
N GLU A 36 -10.70 -1.29 -3.11
CA GLU A 36 -11.57 -0.35 -2.40
C GLU A 36 -12.10 0.77 -3.30
N TYR A 37 -11.30 1.25 -4.25
CA TYR A 37 -11.74 2.20 -5.27
C TYR A 37 -12.80 1.59 -6.18
N ALA A 38 -12.54 0.40 -6.71
CA ALA A 38 -13.46 -0.33 -7.59
C ALA A 38 -14.80 -0.59 -6.90
N LYS A 39 -14.77 -1.05 -5.64
CA LYS A 39 -15.96 -1.30 -4.81
C LYS A 39 -16.85 -0.06 -4.65
N ARG A 40 -16.26 1.14 -4.64
CA ARG A 40 -16.96 2.42 -4.51
C ARG A 40 -17.35 3.05 -5.85
N GLY A 41 -16.96 2.43 -6.98
CA GLY A 41 -17.07 3.05 -8.30
C GLY A 41 -16.23 4.33 -8.45
N ALA A 42 -15.23 4.51 -7.60
CA ALA A 42 -14.39 5.70 -7.57
C ALA A 42 -13.26 5.59 -8.60
N ARG A 43 -12.94 6.70 -9.26
CA ARG A 43 -11.76 6.82 -10.12
C ARG A 43 -10.57 7.31 -9.30
N PHE A 44 -9.38 6.90 -9.71
CA PHE A 44 -8.15 7.45 -9.16
C PHE A 44 -7.95 8.91 -9.56
N ALA A 45 -7.55 9.74 -8.61
CA ALA A 45 -6.98 11.04 -8.85
C ALA A 45 -5.47 10.93 -9.11
N ALA A 46 -4.86 12.00 -9.66
CA ALA A 46 -3.41 12.04 -9.90
C ALA A 46 -2.58 11.84 -8.62
N THR A 47 -3.08 12.33 -7.48
CA THR A 47 -2.47 12.13 -6.16
C THR A 47 -2.46 10.66 -5.73
N ASP A 48 -3.47 9.90 -6.12
CA ASP A 48 -3.57 8.48 -5.78
C ASP A 48 -2.56 7.66 -6.59
N VAL A 49 -2.34 8.04 -7.86
CA VAL A 49 -1.31 7.44 -8.71
C VAL A 49 0.08 7.69 -8.14
N GLN A 50 0.35 8.91 -7.64
CA GLN A 50 1.61 9.24 -6.97
C GLN A 50 1.79 8.43 -5.68
N MET A 51 0.73 8.26 -4.89
CA MET A 51 0.75 7.41 -3.69
C MET A 51 1.07 5.94 -4.04
N LEU A 52 0.44 5.37 -5.07
CA LEU A 52 0.71 4.00 -5.51
C LEU A 52 2.15 3.81 -6.02
N ALA A 53 2.71 4.84 -6.67
CA ALA A 53 4.12 4.85 -7.07
C ALA A 53 5.06 4.89 -5.85
N ALA A 54 4.75 5.72 -4.84
CA ALA A 54 5.52 5.79 -3.60
C ALA A 54 5.52 4.46 -2.83
N ILE A 55 4.37 3.77 -2.74
CA ILE A 55 4.26 2.44 -2.12
C ILE A 55 5.20 1.44 -2.81
N SER A 56 5.39 1.55 -4.13
CA SER A 56 6.25 0.66 -4.91
C SER A 56 7.74 0.82 -4.59
N GLN A 57 8.13 1.93 -3.96
CA GLN A 57 9.51 2.26 -3.61
C GLN A 57 9.83 2.09 -2.12
N LEU A 58 8.85 1.72 -1.29
CA LEU A 58 9.08 1.50 0.14
C LEU A 58 10.09 0.36 0.34
N ASP A 59 11.13 0.64 1.12
CA ASP A 59 12.04 -0.37 1.64
C ASP A 59 11.34 -1.10 2.78
N VAL A 60 11.04 -2.37 2.55
CA VAL A 60 10.37 -3.26 3.51
C VAL A 60 11.35 -4.22 4.17
N ASN A 61 12.64 -4.17 3.79
CA ASN A 61 13.70 -5.03 4.29
C ASN A 61 14.65 -4.30 5.25
N SER A 62 14.47 -2.99 5.46
CA SER A 62 15.18 -2.22 6.49
C SER A 62 14.55 -2.45 7.86
N ALA A 63 14.81 -3.62 8.46
CA ALA A 63 14.62 -3.92 9.87
C ALA A 63 15.98 -4.02 10.57
#